data_AF-A0A1J4WY84-F1
#
_entry.id   AF-A0A1J4WY84-F1
#
_cell.length_a   1.000
_cell.length_b   1.000
_cell.length_c   1.000
_cell.angle_alpha   90.00
_cell.angle_beta   90.00
_cell.angle_gamma   90.00
#
_symmetry.space_group_name_H-M   'P 1'
#
loop_
_entity.id
_entity.type
_entity.pdbx_description
1 polymer ?
#
loop_
_entity_poly.entity_id
_entity_poly.type
_entity_poly.pdbx_seq_one_letter_code
_entity_poly.pdbx_strand_id
1 'polypeptide(L)' 'MKGALEKNTRETIPLNVRWKVLKKDNYTCVKCGQSPAKSNDIELEIDHILPVAKGGTNDIENLQTLCRKCNQGKKDKM' A
#
# COMPACT_ATOMS: atom_id res chain seq x y z
N MET A 1 -26.20 26.57 -10.10
CA MET A 1 -26.72 25.23 -10.39
C MET A 1 -25.85 24.23 -9.65
N LYS A 2 -26.46 23.39 -8.81
CA LYS A 2 -25.80 22.37 -7.99
C LYS A 2 -25.22 21.29 -8.92
N GLY A 3 -24.00 20.79 -8.66
CA GLY A 3 -23.38 19.77 -9.50
C GLY A 3 -22.33 18.94 -8.77
N ALA A 4 -22.81 17.92 -8.06
CA ALA A 4 -22.13 16.73 -7.53
C ALA A 4 -20.83 16.89 -6.72
N LEU A 5 -20.92 16.55 -5.42
CA LEU A 5 -19.79 16.06 -4.65
C LEU A 5 -19.20 14.83 -5.37
N GLU A 6 -18.09 15.01 -6.10
CA GLU A 6 -17.32 13.90 -6.64
C GLU A 6 -16.90 13.02 -5.46
N LYS A 7 -17.44 11.81 -5.40
CA LYS A 7 -17.07 10.85 -4.37
C LYS A 7 -15.59 10.54 -4.58
N ASN A 8 -14.75 11.04 -3.68
CA ASN A 8 -13.31 10.76 -3.63
C ASN A 8 -13.08 9.31 -3.17
N THR A 9 -13.63 8.35 -3.92
CA THR A 9 -13.44 6.93 -3.69
C THR A 9 -12.08 6.58 -4.26
N ARG A 10 -11.12 6.29 -3.38
CA ARG A 10 -9.82 5.76 -3.77
C ARG A 10 -10.05 4.56 -4.69
N GLU A 11 -9.44 4.60 -5.87
CA GLU A 11 -9.46 3.47 -6.80
C GLU A 11 -8.86 2.24 -6.12
N THR A 12 -9.55 1.11 -6.26
CA THR A 12 -9.08 -0.16 -5.68
C THR A 12 -7.89 -0.66 -6.48
N ILE A 13 -6.78 -0.99 -5.79
CA ILE A 13 -5.62 -1.62 -6.42
C ILE A 13 -6.02 -3.02 -6.91
N PRO A 14 -5.94 -3.32 -8.23
CA PRO A 14 -6.30 -4.62 -8.78
C PRO A 14 -5.50 -5.76 -8.16
N LEU A 15 -6.12 -6.95 -8.02
CA LEU A 15 -5.47 -8.11 -7.39
C LEU A 15 -4.15 -8.49 -8.05
N ASN A 16 -4.07 -8.49 -9.38
CA ASN A 16 -2.84 -8.79 -10.11
C ASN A 16 -1.72 -7.78 -9.79
N VAL A 17 -2.03 -6.50 -9.58
CA VAL A 17 -1.06 -5.48 -9.17
C VAL A 17 -0.59 -5.76 -7.74
N ARG A 18 -1.50 -6.06 -6.81
CA ARG A 18 -1.15 -6.42 -5.42
C ARG A 18 -0.17 -7.60 -5.38
N TRP A 19 -0.45 -8.65 -6.17
CA TRP A 19 0.45 -9.80 -6.30
C TRP A 19 1.83 -9.42 -6.86
N LYS A 20 1.88 -8.56 -7.88
CA LYS A 20 3.16 -8.07 -8.43
C LYS A 20 3.97 -7.28 -7.39
N VAL A 21 3.33 -6.43 -6.58
CA VAL A 21 4.00 -5.65 -5.53
C VAL A 21 4.56 -6.57 -4.44
N LEU A 22 3.76 -7.52 -3.94
CA LEU A 22 4.24 -8.51 -2.96
C LEU A 22 5.44 -9.29 -3.49
N LYS A 23 5.39 -9.72 -4.77
CA LYS A 23 6.49 -10.45 -5.42
C LYS A 23 7.73 -9.56 -5.58
N LYS A 24 7.56 -8.31 -6.02
CA LYS A 24 8.64 -7.31 -6.16
C LYS A 24 9.40 -7.13 -4.86
N ASP A 25 8.67 -7.09 -3.74
CA ASP A 25 9.24 -6.84 -2.41
C ASP A 25 9.60 -8.13 -1.67
N ASN A 26 9.71 -9.27 -2.38
CA ASN A 26 10.05 -10.58 -1.84
C ASN A 26 9.19 -11.00 -0.63
N TYR A 27 7.88 -10.69 -0.68
CA TYR A 27 6.93 -10.98 0.40
C TYR A 27 7.45 -10.52 1.77
N THR A 28 8.05 -9.33 1.79
CA THR A 28 8.74 -8.78 2.96
C THR A 28 8.40 -7.30 3.10
N CYS A 29 8.21 -6.85 4.34
CA CYS A 29 8.08 -5.44 4.63
C CYS A 29 9.36 -4.69 4.23
N VAL A 30 9.27 -3.76 3.28
CA VAL A 30 10.44 -3.02 2.78
C VAL A 30 11.07 -2.12 3.85
N LYS A 31 10.32 -1.75 4.90
CA LYS A 31 10.80 -0.89 5.98
C LYS A 31 11.55 -1.64 7.08
N CYS A 32 11.08 -2.82 7.49
CA CYS A 32 11.62 -3.53 8.66
C CYS A 32 12.12 -4.95 8.40
N GLY A 33 11.94 -5.49 7.18
CA GLY A 33 12.43 -6.83 6.83
C GLY A 33 11.63 -8.00 7.44
N GLN A 34 10.49 -7.74 8.08
CA GLN A 34 9.59 -8.79 8.56
C GLN A 34 8.81 -9.42 7.40
N SER A 35 8.61 -10.73 7.47
CA SER A 35 7.91 -11.53 6.47
C SER A 35 7.02 -12.57 7.17
N PRO A 36 5.84 -12.89 6.62
CA PRO A 36 5.00 -14.00 7.09
C PRO A 36 5.75 -15.35 7.12
N ALA A 37 6.82 -15.51 6.33
CA ALA A 37 7.65 -16.72 6.36
C ALA A 37 8.39 -16.93 7.69
N LYS A 38 8.55 -15.87 8.51
CA LYS A 38 9.24 -15.93 9.81
C LYS A 38 8.26 -16.13 10.97
N SER A 39 7.01 -15.69 10.83
CA SER A 39 5.95 -15.84 11.82
C SER A 39 4.59 -15.56 11.17
N ASN A 40 3.59 -16.35 11.55
CA ASN A 40 2.21 -16.21 11.07
C ASN A 40 1.52 -14.93 11.57
N ASP A 41 2.09 -14.24 12.58
CA ASP A 41 1.52 -12.99 13.12
C ASP A 41 1.86 -11.75 12.26
N ILE A 42 2.66 -11.93 11.20
CA ILE A 42 3.05 -10.84 10.31
C ILE A 42 2.04 -10.74 9.16
N GLU A 43 1.21 -9.71 9.20
CA GLU A 43 0.35 -9.31 8.08
C GLU A 43 1.04 -8.26 7.22
N LEU A 44 1.04 -8.47 5.90
CA LEU A 44 1.55 -7.52 4.91
C LEU A 44 0.40 -6.80 4.22
N GLU A 45 0.59 -5.52 3.98
CA GLU A 45 -0.34 -4.62 3.30
C GLU A 45 0.37 -3.93 2.14
N ILE A 46 -0.40 -3.66 1.07
CA ILE A 46 0.07 -2.80 -0.02
C ILE A 46 -0.22 -1.36 0.39
N ASP A 47 0.83 -0.55 0.41
CA ASP A 47 0.81 0.87 0.77
C ASP A 47 1.32 1.73 -0.39
N HIS A 48 0.85 2.97 -0.45
CA HIS A 48 1.32 3.96 -1.41
C HIS A 48 2.52 4.72 -0.85
N ILE A 49 3.65 4.74 -1.56
CA ILE A 49 4.84 5.51 -1.18
C ILE A 49 4.48 6.99 -1.06
N LEU A 50 3.98 7.60 -2.14
CA LEU A 50 3.30 8.89 -2.10
C LEU A 50 1.82 8.64 -1.77
N PRO A 51 1.29 9.14 -0.64
CA PRO A 51 -0.11 8.96 -0.31
C PRO A 51 -1.05 9.49 -1.40
N VAL A 52 -2.19 8.82 -1.60
CA VAL A 52 -3.22 9.25 -2.57
C VAL A 52 -3.66 10.70 -2.32
N ALA A 53 -3.77 11.13 -1.06
CA ALA A 53 -4.12 12.50 -0.69
C ALA A 53 -3.10 13.56 -1.17
N LYS A 54 -1.91 13.14 -1.57
CA LYS A 54 -0.82 13.98 -2.10
C LYS A 54 -0.56 13.71 -3.60
N GLY A 55 -1.50 13.08 -4.30
CA GLY A 55 -1.38 12.77 -5.73
C GLY A 55 -0.71 11.44 -6.05
N GLY A 56 -0.57 10.54 -5.08
CA GLY A 56 -0.07 9.19 -5.31
C GLY A 56 -0.98 8.35 -6.21
N THR A 57 -0.37 7.68 -7.19
CA THR A 57 -1.05 6.81 -8.16
C THR A 57 -1.02 5.33 -7.71
N ASN A 58 -1.82 4.48 -8.37
CA ASN A 58 -1.79 3.03 -8.21
C ASN A 58 -0.70 2.35 -9.07
N ASP A 59 0.23 3.12 -9.63
CA ASP A 59 1.34 2.60 -10.42
C ASP A 59 2.26 1.74 -9.54
N ILE A 60 2.80 0.66 -10.11
CA ILE A 60 3.58 -0.32 -9.34
C ILE A 60 4.83 0.30 -8.69
N GLU A 61 5.34 1.37 -9.26
CA GLU A 61 6.46 2.19 -8.78
C GLU A 61 6.08 2.98 -7.52
N ASN A 62 4.82 3.39 -7.37
CA ASN A 62 4.31 4.09 -6.21
C ASN A 62 3.75 3.14 -5.13
N LEU A 63 3.76 1.84 -5.36
CA LEU A 63 3.26 0.84 -4.41
C LEU A 63 4.42 0.11 -3.72
N GLN A 64 4.27 -0.17 -2.44
CA GLN A 64 5.22 -0.91 -1.62
C GLN A 64 4.51 -1.88 -0.66
N THR A 65 5.24 -2.87 -0.18
CA THR A 65 4.79 -3.83 0.81
C THR A 65 5.25 -3.39 2.19
N LEU A 66 4.31 -3.14 3.10
CA LEU A 66 4.60 -2.86 4.52
C LEU A 66 3.93 -3.88 5.43
N CYS A 67 4.54 -4.22 6.56
CA CYS A 67 3.80 -4.91 7.61
C CYS A 67 2.82 -3.94 8.28
N ARG A 68 1.72 -4.47 8.83
CA ARG A 68 0.67 -3.66 9.48
C ARG A 68 1.21 -2.64 10.48
N LYS A 69 2.21 -3.01 11.30
CA LYS A 69 2.86 -2.10 12.28
C LYS A 69 3.56 -0.92 11.58
N CYS A 70 4.30 -1.21 10.51
CA CYS A 70 5.01 -0.19 9.74
C CYS A 70 4.05 0.72 8.97
N ASN A 71 3.00 0.14 8.38
CA ASN A 71 1.98 0.87 7.64
C ASN A 71 1.21 1.84 8.56
N GLN A 72 0.75 1.36 9.71
CA GLN A 72 0.09 2.18 10.73
C GLN A 72 0.98 3.31 11.25
N GLY A 73 2.29 3.07 11.35
CA GLY A 73 3.27 4.09 11.73
C GLY A 73 3.48 5.18 10.67
N LYS A 74 3.33 4.84 9.39
CA LYS A 74 3.46 5.78 8.26
C LYS A 74 2.24 6.71 8.15
N LYS A 75 1.02 6.18 8.21
CA LYS A 75 -0.23 6.95 7.96
C LYS A 75 -0.18 7.65 6.59
N ASP A 76 -0.58 8.91 6.52
CA ASP A 76 -0.49 9.81 5.36
C ASP A 76 0.83 10.61 5.32
N LYS A 77 1.80 10.21 6.15
CA LYS A 77 3.18 10.71 6.06
C LYS A 77 3.90 9.98 4.92
N MET A 78 4.92 10.66 4.38
CA MET A 78 5.85 10.06 3.43
C MET A 78 6.71 9.02 4.15
#